data_AF-A0AA40FPY4-F1
#
_entry.id   AF-A0AA40FPY4-F1
#
_cell.length_a   1.000
_cell.length_b   1.000
_cell.length_c   1.000
_cell.angle_alpha   90.00
_cell.angle_beta   90.00
_cell.angle_gamma   90.00
#
_symmetry.space_group_name_H-M   'P 1'
#
loop_
_entity.id
_entity.type
_entity.pdbx_description
1 polymer ?
#
loop_
_entity_poly.entity_id
_entity_poly.type
_entity_poly.pdbx_seq_one_letter_code
_entity_poly.pdbx_strand_id
1 'polypeptide(L)'
;MAGQHYCLRWNNYQSNMTSVFHQLLQTEAFVDVTLACNEASLKAHKVVLSACSSYFQKLLLSNPCKHPTIIMPQDVCFNDLKFIIEFVYRGEIDVSQAELQYSSA
;
A
#
# COMPACT_ATOMS: atom_id res chain seq x y z
N MET A 1 -5.18 39.37 -25.32
CA MET A 1 -5.73 38.12 -25.92
C MET A 1 -5.57 37.03 -24.86
N ALA A 2 -6.67 36.45 -24.38
CA ALA A 2 -6.57 35.31 -23.48
C ALA A 2 -6.04 34.11 -24.27
N GLY A 3 -4.92 33.52 -23.83
CA GLY A 3 -4.30 32.38 -24.50
C GLY A 3 -5.25 31.19 -24.54
N GLN A 4 -5.27 30.46 -25.65
CA GLN A 4 -6.01 29.20 -25.73
C GLN A 4 -5.33 28.15 -24.84
N HIS A 5 -6.12 27.46 -24.02
CA HIS A 5 -5.67 26.36 -23.17
C HIS A 5 -6.21 25.04 -23.71
N TYR A 6 -5.36 24.02 -23.76
CA TYR A 6 -5.72 22.65 -24.16
C TYR A 6 -5.51 21.69 -23.00
N CYS A 7 -6.43 20.74 -22.83
CA CYS A 7 -6.32 19.66 -21.85
C CYS A 7 -6.02 18.35 -22.58
N LEU A 8 -4.86 17.77 -22.28
CA LEU A 8 -4.48 16.44 -22.76
C LEU A 8 -4.81 15.41 -21.68
N ARG A 9 -5.49 14.33 -22.06
CA ARG A 9 -5.83 13.23 -21.17
C ARG A 9 -5.20 11.95 -21.67
N TRP A 10 -4.49 11.26 -20.78
CA TRP A 10 -4.12 9.87 -21.01
C TRP A 10 -5.21 8.97 -20.42
N ASN A 11 -6.02 8.38 -21.30
CA ASN A 11 -7.26 7.69 -20.92
C ASN A 11 -7.06 6.54 -19.92
N ASN A 12 -5.91 5.86 -19.97
CA ASN A 12 -5.59 4.71 -19.11
C ASN A 12 -4.53 5.04 -18.06
N TYR A 13 -4.33 6.33 -17.74
CA TYR A 13 -3.29 6.74 -16.79
C TYR A 13 -3.48 6.07 -15.42
N GLN A 14 -4.70 6.11 -14.88
CA GLN A 14 -4.98 5.57 -13.55
C GLN A 14 -4.73 4.06 -13.49
N SER A 15 -5.29 3.28 -14.43
CA SER A 15 -5.11 1.83 -14.45
C SER A 15 -3.64 1.45 -14.66
N ASN A 16 -2.92 2.15 -15.55
CA ASN A 16 -1.50 1.92 -15.75
C ASN A 16 -0.69 2.20 -14.46
N MET A 17 -0.94 3.32 -13.78
CA MET A 17 -0.26 3.64 -12.52
C MET A 17 -0.50 2.56 -11.45
N THR A 18 -1.75 2.14 -11.27
CA THR A 18 -2.09 1.06 -10.33
C THR A 18 -1.35 -0.24 -10.68
N SER A 19 -1.36 -0.66 -11.95
CA SER A 19 -0.66 -1.87 -12.39
C SER A 19 0.86 -1.78 -12.20
N VAL A 20 1.46 -0.63 -12.50
CA VAL A 20 2.91 -0.41 -12.30
C VAL A 20 3.27 -0.53 -10.82
N PHE A 21 2.56 0.17 -9.93
CA PHE A 21 2.87 0.08 -8.49
C PHE A 21 2.65 -1.33 -7.94
N HIS A 22 1.63 -2.05 -8.40
CA HIS A 22 1.43 -3.44 -8.04
C HIS A 22 2.60 -4.32 -8.48
N GLN A 23 3.10 -4.14 -9.71
CA GLN A 23 4.27 -4.88 -10.20
C GLN A 23 5.55 -4.53 -9.42
N LEU A 24 5.75 -3.25 -9.06
CA LEU A 24 6.89 -2.83 -8.23
C LEU A 24 6.84 -3.52 -6.86
N LEU A 25 5.66 -3.65 -6.26
CA LEU A 25 5.48 -4.39 -5.01
C LEU A 25 5.85 -5.87 -5.19
N GLN A 26 5.33 -6.53 -6.23
CA GLN A 26 5.58 -7.95 -6.48
C GLN A 26 7.06 -8.28 -6.74
N THR A 27 7.78 -7.35 -7.38
CA THR A 27 9.22 -7.48 -7.66
C THR A 27 10.10 -6.93 -6.53
N GLU A 28 9.49 -6.42 -5.45
CA GLU A 28 10.16 -5.70 -4.35
C GLU A 28 11.08 -4.57 -4.84
N ALA A 29 10.77 -3.97 -5.99
CA ALA A 29 11.55 -2.89 -6.56
C ALA A 29 11.16 -1.57 -5.88
N PHE A 30 12.16 -0.79 -5.43
CA PHE A 30 11.97 0.50 -4.75
C PHE A 30 11.16 0.45 -3.44
N VAL A 31 10.91 -0.73 -2.88
CA VAL A 31 10.36 -0.84 -1.53
C VAL A 31 11.33 -0.23 -0.52
N ASP A 32 10.79 0.59 0.36
CA ASP A 32 11.55 1.41 1.29
C ASP A 32 10.98 1.36 2.72
N VAL A 33 10.07 0.43 3.01
CA VAL A 33 9.57 0.14 4.37
C VAL A 33 9.25 -1.35 4.51
N THR A 34 9.45 -1.88 5.71
CA THR A 34 9.03 -3.24 6.09
C THR A 34 7.95 -3.17 7.16
N LEU A 35 6.88 -3.95 7.02
CA LEU A 35 5.86 -4.20 8.03
C LEU A 35 6.13 -5.58 8.63
N ALA A 36 6.56 -5.64 9.88
CA ALA A 36 6.76 -6.88 10.62
C ALA A 36 5.46 -7.26 11.34
N CYS A 37 5.02 -8.51 11.17
CA CYS A 37 3.75 -9.02 11.68
C CYS A 37 3.97 -10.46 12.17
N ASN A 38 4.03 -10.63 13.49
CA ASN A 38 4.39 -11.88 14.15
C ASN A 38 5.73 -12.44 13.59
N GLU A 39 5.73 -13.68 13.10
CA GLU A 39 6.90 -14.37 12.55
C GLU A 39 7.21 -14.03 11.07
N ALA A 40 6.43 -13.12 10.46
CA ALA A 40 6.53 -12.80 9.05
C ALA A 40 6.65 -11.28 8.82
N SER A 41 6.97 -10.88 7.60
CA SER A 41 7.04 -9.47 7.22
C SER A 41 6.67 -9.24 5.76
N LEU A 42 6.24 -8.02 5.46
CA LEU A 42 5.94 -7.54 4.11
C LEU A 42 6.76 -6.29 3.82
N LYS A 43 7.30 -6.19 2.61
CA LYS A 43 7.91 -4.94 2.13
C LYS A 43 6.88 -4.12 1.36
N ALA A 44 7.01 -2.80 1.41
CA ALA A 44 6.12 -1.88 0.71
C ALA A 44 6.82 -0.54 0.40
N HIS A 45 6.08 0.36 -0.23
CA HIS A 45 6.50 1.73 -0.52
C HIS A 45 5.88 2.71 0.50
N LYS A 46 6.70 3.53 1.14
CA LYS A 46 6.29 4.58 2.08
C LYS A 46 5.27 5.51 1.47
N VAL A 47 5.48 5.92 0.22
CA VAL A 47 4.60 6.87 -0.47
C VAL A 47 3.19 6.31 -0.65
N VAL A 48 3.07 5.03 -1.00
CA VAL A 48 1.78 4.36 -1.18
C VAL A 48 1.08 4.19 0.17
N LEU A 49 1.79 3.71 1.19
CA LEU A 49 1.21 3.59 2.55
C LEU A 49 0.76 4.95 3.11
N SER A 50 1.53 6.01 2.87
CA SER A 50 1.23 7.37 3.32
C SER A 50 0.02 7.97 2.59
N ALA A 51 -0.14 7.66 1.30
CA ALA A 51 -1.29 8.11 0.51
C ALA A 51 -2.60 7.48 0.97
N CYS A 52 -2.56 6.24 1.46
CA CYS A 52 -3.74 5.49 1.89
C CYS A 52 -4.04 5.59 3.38
N SER A 53 -3.09 6.05 4.21
CA SER A 53 -3.27 6.11 5.67
C SER A 53 -2.54 7.29 6.30
N SER A 54 -3.31 8.17 6.95
CA SER A 54 -2.77 9.29 7.71
C SER A 54 -1.90 8.85 8.89
N TYR A 55 -2.13 7.64 9.44
CA TYR A 55 -1.28 7.04 10.46
C TYR A 55 0.11 6.72 9.91
N PHE A 56 0.18 5.96 8.80
CA PHE A 56 1.45 5.63 8.18
C PHE A 56 2.20 6.87 7.71
N GLN A 57 1.49 7.87 7.16
CA GLN A 57 2.09 9.15 6.78
C GLN A 57 2.79 9.84 7.95
N LYS A 58 2.09 10.05 9.07
CA LYS A 58 2.67 10.70 10.26
C LYS A 58 3.85 9.91 10.81
N LEU A 59 3.70 8.59 10.93
CA LEU A 59 4.74 7.70 11.45
C LEU A 59 6.01 7.73 10.59
N LEU A 60 5.87 7.59 9.27
CA LEU A 60 7.00 7.54 8.34
C LEU A 60 7.69 8.90 8.18
N LEU A 61 6.95 10.01 8.24
CA LEU A 61 7.56 11.35 8.27
C LEU A 61 8.33 11.61 9.57
N SER A 62 7.87 11.07 10.69
CA SER A 62 8.56 11.21 11.99
C SER A 62 9.80 10.32 12.14
N ASN A 63 10.00 9.36 11.23
CA ASN A 63 11.10 8.40 11.28
C ASN A 63 11.97 8.50 10.00
N PRO A 64 13.02 9.34 10.00
CA PRO A 64 13.84 9.62 8.81
C PRO A 64 14.76 8.46 8.37
N CYS A 65 14.54 7.25 8.90
CA CYS A 65 15.27 6.06 8.47
C CYS A 65 15.06 5.78 6.97
N LYS A 66 16.12 5.31 6.29
CA LYS A 66 16.03 4.90 4.87
C LYS A 66 15.00 3.80 4.67
N HIS A 67 15.02 2.77 5.52
CA HIS A 67 14.12 1.62 5.46
C HIS A 67 13.62 1.22 6.85
N PRO A 68 12.61 1.92 7.41
CA PRO A 68 12.08 1.59 8.74
C PRO A 68 11.34 0.25 8.71
N THR A 69 11.46 -0.48 9.82
CA THR A 69 10.60 -1.64 10.11
C THR A 69 9.52 -1.20 11.09
N ILE A 70 8.26 -1.26 10.67
CA ILE A 70 7.09 -0.98 11.50
C ILE A 70 6.60 -2.31 12.05
N ILE A 71 6.53 -2.41 13.38
CA ILE A 71 6.05 -3.61 14.06
C ILE A 71 4.54 -3.47 14.24
N MET A 72 3.79 -4.40 13.67
CA MET A 72 2.34 -4.45 13.80
C MET A 72 1.93 -4.99 15.18
N PRO A 73 0.77 -4.56 15.71
CA PRO A 73 0.19 -5.14 16.91
C PRO A 73 0.03 -6.67 16.81
N GLN A 74 0.13 -7.38 17.95
CA GLN A 74 0.14 -8.85 17.99
C GLN A 74 -1.18 -9.50 17.53
N ASP A 75 -2.28 -8.76 17.65
CA ASP A 75 -3.62 -9.14 17.22
C ASP A 75 -3.83 -9.00 15.70
N VAL A 76 -2.87 -8.42 14.98
CA VAL A 76 -2.92 -8.36 13.51
C VAL A 76 -2.50 -9.69 12.92
N CYS A 77 -3.41 -10.33 12.19
CA CYS A 77 -3.13 -11.51 11.39
C CYS A 77 -2.31 -11.15 10.15
N PHE A 78 -1.29 -11.95 9.83
CA PHE A 78 -0.44 -11.73 8.65
C PHE A 78 -1.24 -11.78 7.34
N ASN A 79 -2.22 -12.68 7.24
CA ASN A 79 -3.06 -12.79 6.04
C ASN A 79 -3.93 -11.55 5.84
N ASP A 80 -4.50 -11.02 6.91
CA ASP A 80 -5.30 -9.78 6.84
C ASP A 80 -4.43 -8.60 6.42
N LEU A 81 -3.22 -8.50 7.00
CA LEU A 81 -2.25 -7.48 6.58
C LEU A 81 -1.90 -7.62 5.10
N LYS A 82 -1.68 -8.84 4.61
CA LYS A 82 -1.41 -9.11 3.20
C LYS A 82 -2.57 -8.67 2.30
N PHE A 83 -3.81 -8.99 2.68
CA PHE A 83 -5.01 -8.55 1.96
C PHE A 83 -5.14 -7.04 1.94
N ILE A 84 -4.92 -6.36 3.07
CA ILE A 84 -4.94 -4.89 3.15
C ILE A 84 -3.88 -4.29 2.22
N ILE A 85 -2.66 -4.82 2.23
CA ILE A 85 -1.61 -4.33 1.33
C ILE A 85 -1.97 -4.59 -0.13
N GLU A 86 -2.51 -5.75 -0.47
CA GLU A 86 -2.94 -6.03 -1.83
C GLU A 86 -4.07 -5.08 -2.28
N PHE A 87 -5.04 -4.81 -1.41
CA PHE A 87 -6.11 -3.85 -1.64
C PHE A 87 -5.58 -2.44 -1.85
N VAL A 88 -4.61 -2.00 -1.06
CA VAL A 88 -3.95 -0.69 -1.21
C VAL A 88 -3.30 -0.53 -2.59
N TYR A 89 -2.74 -1.61 -3.17
CA TYR A 89 -2.03 -1.55 -4.46
C TYR A 89 -2.90 -1.85 -5.68
N ARG A 90 -4.00 -2.60 -5.52
CA ARG A 90 -4.91 -2.95 -6.61
C ARG A 90 -6.15 -2.07 -6.66
N GLY A 91 -6.57 -1.53 -5.51
CA GLY A 91 -7.87 -0.87 -5.32
C GLY A 91 -9.03 -1.85 -5.08
N GLU A 92 -8.79 -3.15 -5.23
CA GLU A 92 -9.75 -4.24 -5.03
C GLU A 92 -9.03 -5.54 -4.64
N ILE A 93 -9.72 -6.41 -3.92
CA ILE A 93 -9.28 -7.76 -3.57
C ILE A 93 -10.47 -8.71 -3.58
N ASP A 94 -10.21 -9.96 -3.93
CA ASP A 94 -11.16 -11.05 -3.74
C ASP A 94 -10.87 -11.76 -2.42
N VAL A 95 -11.85 -11.77 -1.52
CA VAL A 95 -11.74 -12.42 -0.20
C VAL A 95 -12.93 -13.35 -0.03
N SER A 96 -12.68 -14.58 0.44
CA SER A 96 -13.76 -15.53 0.70
C SER A 96 -14.56 -15.17 1.95
N GLN A 97 -15.80 -15.65 2.04
CA GLN A 97 -16.65 -15.40 3.21
C GLN A 97 -16.03 -15.93 4.51
N ALA A 98 -15.25 -17.01 4.44
CA ALA A 98 -14.55 -17.58 5.60
C ALA A 98 -13.45 -16.63 6.10
N GLU A 99 -12.72 -15.97 5.21
CA GLU A 99 -11.63 -15.04 5.55
C GLU A 99 -12.15 -13.71 6.13
N LEU A 100 -13.36 -13.27 5.76
CA LEU A 100 -13.97 -12.07 6.33
C LEU A 100 -14.43 -12.24 7.80
N GLN A 101 -14.85 -13.44 8.19
CA GLN A 101 -15.47 -13.69 9.51
C GLN A 101 -14.46 -13.70 10.66
N TYR A 102 -13.18 -13.99 10.39
CA TYR A 102 -12.14 -14.03 11.43
C TYR A 102 -11.66 -12.65 11.91
N SER A 103 -12.03 -11.54 11.25
CA SER A 103 -11.65 -10.18 11.70
C SER A 103 -12.50 -9.64 12.88
N SER A 104 -13.45 -10.43 13.39
CA SER A 104 -14.43 -10.00 14.41
C SER A 104 -14.31 -10.74 15.76
N ALA A 105 -13.26 -11.54 15.96
CA ALA A 105 -13.08 -12.36 17.17
C ALA A 105 -11.89 -11.90 18.01
#